data_AF-A0A4U3LPM3-F1
#
_entry.id   AF-A0A4U3LPM3-F1
#
_cell.length_a   1.000
_cell.length_b   1.000
_cell.length_c   1.000
_cell.angle_alpha   90.00
_cell.angle_beta   90.00
_cell.angle_gamma   90.00
#
_symmetry.space_group_name_H-M   'P 1'
#
loop_
_entity.id
_entity.type
_entity.pdbx_description
1 polymer ?
#
loop_
_entity_poly.entity_id
_entity_poly.type
_entity_poly.pdbx_seq_one_letter_code
_entity_poly.pdbx_strand_id
1 'polypeptide(L)'
;MQAWAEEFPELFAPGYWEWGDLDVRFTVDEPPDELISNVHVVCRTTGGIVVCGNDIGWRFLPGGTREPGETIEQLVERELLEEAGARLTGPLIWLGAHRADHRRPAPYRPHLPHPVSYWANFVADVVIEQEPTNPEDGEQVTEVLVLPPDEAADYLDGQPGGVMGPIVRLAQARQLV
;
A
#
# COMPACT_ATOMS: atom_id res chain seq x y z
N MET A 1 6.31 24.19 -7.43
CA MET A 1 5.86 23.24 -6.40
C MET A 1 4.39 23.03 -6.64
N GLN A 2 4.00 21.82 -7.05
CA GLN A 2 2.60 21.43 -7.06
C GLN A 2 2.20 21.19 -5.60
N ALA A 3 1.19 21.89 -5.11
CA ALA A 3 0.68 21.66 -3.77
C ALA A 3 -0.22 20.44 -3.82
N TRP A 4 0.34 19.23 -3.65
CA TRP A 4 -0.42 17.97 -3.71
C TRP A 4 -1.64 17.95 -2.78
N ALA A 5 -1.57 18.67 -1.65
CA ALA A 5 -2.69 18.81 -0.72
C ALA A 5 -3.88 19.61 -1.29
N GLU A 6 -3.68 20.47 -2.29
CA GLU A 6 -4.77 21.19 -2.96
C GLU A 6 -5.46 20.33 -4.03
N GLU A 7 -4.70 19.44 -4.68
CA GLU A 7 -5.19 18.57 -5.74
C GLU A 7 -5.81 17.26 -5.21
N PHE A 8 -5.27 16.73 -4.10
CA PHE A 8 -5.74 15.53 -3.43
C PHE A 8 -6.10 15.82 -1.96
N PRO A 9 -7.05 16.75 -1.69
CA PRO A 9 -7.38 17.15 -0.33
C PRO A 9 -7.83 15.97 0.54
N GLU A 10 -8.50 14.96 -0.04
CA GLU A 10 -8.93 13.74 0.65
C GLU A 10 -7.77 12.87 1.14
N LEU A 11 -6.64 12.88 0.43
CA LEU A 11 -5.46 12.11 0.79
C LEU A 11 -4.62 12.85 1.85
N PHE A 12 -4.47 14.17 1.73
CA PHE A 12 -3.61 14.98 2.61
C PHE A 12 -4.31 15.54 3.85
N ALA A 13 -5.65 15.50 3.91
CA ALA A 13 -6.39 15.89 5.10
C ALA A 13 -6.02 14.97 6.29
N PRO A 14 -5.97 15.52 7.53
CA PRO A 14 -5.88 14.68 8.72
C PRO A 14 -7.06 13.69 8.79
N GLY A 15 -6.76 12.42 9.01
CA GLY A 15 -7.74 11.36 9.14
C GLY A 15 -7.60 10.62 10.47
N TYR A 16 -8.56 9.74 10.74
CA TYR A 16 -8.53 8.82 11.86
C TYR A 16 -8.94 7.43 11.37
N TRP A 17 -8.10 6.43 11.62
CA TRP A 17 -8.39 5.04 11.26
C TRP A 17 -8.89 4.29 12.49
N GLU A 18 -10.20 4.06 12.57
CA GLU A 18 -10.87 3.49 13.75
C GLU A 18 -10.36 2.09 14.11
N TRP A 19 -10.07 1.27 13.09
CA TRP A 19 -9.63 -0.11 13.27
C TRP A 19 -8.27 -0.20 13.99
N GLY A 20 -7.41 0.80 13.81
CA GLY A 20 -6.08 0.87 14.41
C GLY A 20 -6.00 1.79 15.63
N ASP A 21 -6.99 2.66 15.84
CA ASP A 21 -6.93 3.78 16.80
C ASP A 21 -5.70 4.69 16.53
N LEU A 22 -5.65 5.20 15.30
CA LEU A 22 -4.52 5.96 14.73
C LEU A 22 -4.99 7.30 14.17
N ASP A 23 -4.28 8.39 14.49
CA ASP A 23 -4.35 9.62 13.70
C ASP A 23 -3.44 9.47 12.48
N VAL A 24 -3.94 9.80 11.29
CA VAL A 24 -3.18 9.65 10.05
C VAL A 24 -3.04 10.94 9.27
N ARG A 25 -1.89 11.11 8.63
CA ARG A 25 -1.64 12.19 7.67
C ARG A 25 -0.73 11.71 6.55
N PHE A 26 -1.13 11.94 5.31
CA PHE A 26 -0.29 11.60 4.18
C PHE A 26 0.85 12.62 3.99
N THR A 27 2.00 12.12 3.55
CA THR A 27 3.16 12.91 3.15
C THR A 27 3.85 12.31 1.95
N VAL A 28 4.50 13.15 1.15
CA VAL A 28 5.40 12.72 0.06
C VAL A 28 6.86 12.70 0.51
N ASP A 29 7.16 13.13 1.74
CA ASP A 29 8.50 13.05 2.31
C ASP A 29 8.78 11.62 2.77
N GLU A 30 9.95 11.10 2.41
CA GLU A 30 10.38 9.76 2.80
C GLU A 30 10.79 9.73 4.29
N PRO A 31 10.19 8.87 5.12
CA PRO A 31 10.57 8.72 6.52
C PRO A 31 11.85 7.89 6.66
N PRO A 32 12.49 7.90 7.85
CA PRO A 32 13.49 6.89 8.19
C PRO A 32 12.95 5.46 8.01
N ASP A 33 13.79 4.56 7.48
CA ASP A 33 13.44 3.17 7.17
C ASP A 33 12.85 2.44 8.38
N GLU A 34 13.42 2.66 9.57
CA GLU A 34 12.99 2.02 10.82
C GLU A 34 11.57 2.41 11.27
N LEU A 35 10.98 3.47 10.70
CA LEU A 35 9.61 3.88 10.99
C LEU A 35 8.58 3.29 10.01
N ILE A 36 9.00 2.64 8.93
CA ILE A 36 8.08 2.01 7.98
C ILE A 36 7.63 0.67 8.55
N SER A 37 6.34 0.59 8.89
CA SER A 37 5.70 -0.62 9.41
C SER A 37 5.01 -1.44 8.32
N ASN A 38 4.56 -0.77 7.26
CA ASN A 38 3.74 -1.35 6.21
C ASN A 38 4.12 -0.78 4.84
N VAL A 39 3.93 -1.57 3.79
CA VAL A 39 4.08 -1.14 2.40
C VAL A 39 2.84 -1.52 1.60
N HIS A 40 2.50 -0.71 0.60
CA HIS A 40 1.61 -1.07 -0.49
C HIS A 40 2.25 -0.64 -1.80
N VAL A 41 1.98 -1.37 -2.87
CA VAL A 41 2.65 -1.15 -4.16
C VAL A 41 1.63 -0.97 -5.28
N VAL A 42 1.74 0.16 -5.97
CA VAL A 42 1.11 0.36 -7.28
C VAL A 42 1.93 -0.42 -8.31
N CYS A 43 1.56 -1.68 -8.49
CA CYS A 43 2.24 -2.64 -9.35
C CYS A 43 1.88 -2.42 -10.82
N ARG A 44 2.83 -1.95 -11.63
CA ARG A 44 2.68 -1.79 -13.07
C ARG A 44 3.01 -3.10 -13.78
N THR A 45 2.13 -3.54 -14.66
CA THR A 45 2.36 -4.69 -15.52
C THR A 45 1.80 -4.44 -16.92
N THR A 46 2.00 -5.39 -17.82
CA THR A 46 1.37 -5.33 -19.14
C THR A 46 -0.14 -5.32 -18.98
N GLY A 47 -0.79 -4.23 -19.41
CA GLY A 47 -2.24 -4.08 -19.38
C GLY A 47 -2.77 -3.16 -18.27
N GLY A 48 -1.96 -2.80 -17.27
CA GLY A 48 -2.38 -1.84 -16.25
C GLY A 48 -1.75 -2.05 -14.87
N ILE A 49 -2.54 -1.81 -13.83
CA ILE A 49 -2.18 -1.91 -12.41
C ILE A 49 -2.78 -3.17 -11.81
N VAL A 50 -1.99 -3.87 -10.99
CA VAL A 50 -2.46 -5.02 -10.22
C VAL A 50 -3.25 -4.55 -9.01
N VAL A 51 -4.47 -5.07 -8.84
CA VAL A 51 -5.29 -4.88 -7.64
C VAL A 51 -5.78 -6.25 -7.15
N CYS A 52 -5.94 -6.38 -5.84
CA CYS A 52 -6.34 -7.62 -5.18
C CYS A 52 -7.69 -7.46 -4.47
N GLY A 53 -8.40 -8.58 -4.36
CA GLY A 53 -9.59 -8.73 -3.53
C GLY A 53 -9.51 -9.99 -2.67
N ASN A 54 -10.02 -9.93 -1.43
CA ASN A 54 -9.99 -11.06 -0.49
C ASN A 54 -11.38 -11.63 -0.19
N ASP A 55 -11.40 -12.77 0.51
CA ASP A 55 -12.60 -13.55 0.85
C ASP A 55 -13.62 -12.83 1.75
N ILE A 56 -13.21 -11.78 2.45
CA ILE A 56 -14.07 -10.89 3.25
C ILE A 56 -14.53 -9.65 2.47
N GLY A 57 -14.18 -9.54 1.19
CA GLY A 57 -14.65 -8.51 0.27
C GLY A 57 -13.85 -7.21 0.32
N TRP A 58 -12.65 -7.21 0.91
CA TRP A 58 -11.76 -6.05 0.81
C TRP A 58 -11.12 -5.95 -0.57
N ARG A 59 -10.77 -4.71 -0.94
CA ARG A 59 -10.07 -4.38 -2.18
C ARG A 59 -8.85 -3.54 -1.85
N PHE A 60 -7.69 -3.94 -2.36
CA PHE A 60 -6.41 -3.36 -1.95
C PHE A 60 -5.34 -3.47 -3.05
N LEU A 61 -4.27 -2.71 -2.85
CA LEU A 61 -3.02 -2.86 -3.61
C LEU A 61 -2.17 -3.91 -2.88
N PRO A 62 -1.40 -4.75 -3.59
CA PRO A 62 -0.50 -5.70 -2.95
C PRO A 62 0.44 -5.04 -1.94
N GLY A 63 0.60 -5.66 -0.77
CA GLY A 63 1.46 -5.17 0.30
C GLY A 63 0.96 -5.58 1.68
N GLY A 64 1.80 -5.39 2.69
CA GLY A 64 1.45 -5.81 4.03
C GLY A 64 2.39 -5.29 5.09
N THR A 65 2.60 -6.09 6.12
CA THR A 65 3.30 -5.67 7.36
C THR A 65 4.73 -6.18 7.36
N ARG A 66 5.68 -5.32 7.77
CA ARG A 66 7.09 -5.68 7.89
C ARG A 66 7.31 -6.75 8.96
N GLU A 67 8.00 -7.83 8.60
CA GLU A 67 8.46 -8.86 9.53
C GLU A 67 9.83 -8.51 10.16
N PRO A 68 10.18 -9.12 11.31
CA PRO A 68 11.44 -8.84 11.98
C PRO A 68 12.67 -9.03 11.08
N GLY A 69 13.42 -7.94 10.88
CA GLY A 69 14.69 -7.97 10.14
C GLY A 69 14.56 -7.90 8.61
N GLU A 70 13.34 -7.79 8.06
CA GLU A 70 13.17 -7.58 6.61
C GLU A 70 13.71 -6.21 6.18
N THR A 71 14.33 -6.13 5.01
CA THR A 71 14.44 -4.88 4.27
C THR A 71 13.10 -4.53 3.61
N ILE A 72 12.93 -3.28 3.18
CA ILE A 72 11.73 -2.87 2.43
C ILE A 72 11.57 -3.68 1.14
N GLU A 73 12.67 -3.98 0.45
CA GLU A 73 12.63 -4.80 -0.77
C GLU A 73 12.19 -6.24 -0.47
N GLN A 74 12.71 -6.86 0.59
CA GLN A 74 12.29 -8.21 1.01
C GLN A 74 10.82 -8.27 1.39
N LEU A 75 10.35 -7.27 2.15
CA LEU A 75 8.94 -7.11 2.49
C LEU A 75 8.09 -7.02 1.23
N VAL A 76 8.42 -6.15 0.28
CA VAL A 76 7.68 -6.03 -0.98
C VAL A 76 7.70 -7.35 -1.75
N GLU A 77 8.85 -7.96 -1.95
CA GLU A 77 8.96 -9.23 -2.69
C GLU A 77 8.09 -10.34 -2.10
N ARG A 78 8.06 -10.46 -0.76
CA ARG A 78 7.22 -11.43 -0.06
C ARG A 78 5.73 -11.14 -0.29
N GLU A 79 5.28 -9.92 -0.03
CA GLU A 79 3.86 -9.56 -0.12
C GLU A 79 3.35 -9.67 -1.58
N LEU A 80 4.17 -9.29 -2.57
CA LEU A 80 3.82 -9.46 -3.98
C LEU A 80 3.60 -10.92 -4.37
N LEU A 81 4.44 -11.83 -3.84
CA LEU A 81 4.28 -13.25 -4.07
C LEU A 81 3.04 -13.80 -3.35
N GLU A 82 2.85 -13.40 -2.10
CA GLU A 82 1.76 -13.86 -1.23
C GLU A 82 0.39 -13.45 -1.76
N GLU A 83 0.24 -12.19 -2.16
CA GLU A 83 -1.06 -11.61 -2.47
C GLU A 83 -1.36 -11.48 -3.97
N ALA A 84 -0.34 -11.46 -4.83
CA ALA A 84 -0.53 -11.28 -6.27
C ALA A 84 0.15 -12.36 -7.12
N GLY A 85 0.92 -13.27 -6.52
CA GLY A 85 1.75 -14.22 -7.26
C GLY A 85 2.74 -13.53 -8.20
N ALA A 86 3.18 -12.32 -7.83
CA ALA A 86 3.95 -11.42 -8.68
C ALA A 86 5.39 -11.26 -8.17
N ARG A 87 6.27 -10.86 -9.08
CA ARG A 87 7.68 -10.58 -8.81
C ARG A 87 8.09 -9.21 -9.37
N LEU A 88 8.97 -8.52 -8.65
CA LEU A 88 9.59 -7.27 -9.11
C LEU A 88 10.46 -7.48 -10.36
N THR A 89 10.36 -6.54 -11.30
CA THR A 89 11.20 -6.46 -12.51
C THR A 89 11.96 -5.14 -12.65
N GLY A 90 11.68 -4.19 -11.76
CA GLY A 90 12.31 -2.88 -11.70
C GLY A 90 12.47 -2.38 -10.26
N PRO A 91 13.02 -1.17 -10.07
CA PRO A 91 13.23 -0.59 -8.75
C PRO A 91 11.92 -0.15 -8.10
N LEU A 92 11.93 -0.05 -6.77
CA LEU A 92 10.86 0.62 -6.01
C LEU A 92 10.98 2.13 -6.15
N ILE A 93 9.90 2.79 -6.55
CA ILE A 93 9.82 4.24 -6.70
C ILE A 93 8.95 4.81 -5.57
N TRP A 94 9.52 5.65 -4.71
CA TRP A 94 8.80 6.27 -3.60
C TRP A 94 7.64 7.15 -4.08
N LEU A 95 6.42 6.85 -3.58
CA LEU A 95 5.20 7.60 -3.88
C LEU A 95 4.74 8.45 -2.71
N GLY A 96 4.90 7.97 -1.48
CA GLY A 96 4.49 8.69 -0.26
C GLY A 96 4.03 7.72 0.82
N ALA A 97 3.64 8.26 1.97
CA ALA A 97 3.19 7.44 3.08
C ALA A 97 2.13 8.13 3.93
N HIS A 98 1.27 7.31 4.53
CA HIS A 98 0.50 7.74 5.68
C HIS A 98 1.39 7.65 6.91
N ARG A 99 1.72 8.79 7.51
CA ARG A 99 2.20 8.83 8.89
C ARG A 99 1.04 8.43 9.80
N ALA A 100 1.26 7.46 10.66
CA ALA A 100 0.30 7.01 11.67
C ALA A 100 0.85 7.32 13.06
N ASP A 101 0.15 8.19 13.80
CA ASP A 101 0.39 8.46 15.21
C ASP A 101 -0.56 7.59 16.05
N HIS A 102 0.00 6.61 16.75
CA HIS A 102 -0.72 5.56 17.46
C HIS A 102 -1.22 6.06 18.82
N ARG A 103 -2.51 5.88 19.11
CA ARG A 103 -3.10 6.24 20.41
C ARG A 103 -3.07 5.11 21.43
N ARG A 104 -2.92 3.87 20.95
CA ARG A 104 -2.79 2.68 21.80
C ARG A 104 -1.50 2.73 22.62
N PRO A 105 -1.47 2.14 23.83
CA PRO A 105 -0.31 2.20 24.72
C PRO A 105 0.88 1.34 24.26
N ALA A 106 0.68 0.44 23.29
CA ALA A 106 1.70 -0.50 22.79
C ALA A 106 1.49 -0.75 21.28
N PRO A 107 2.54 -1.16 20.55
CA PRO A 107 2.43 -1.50 19.13
C PRO A 107 1.53 -2.71 18.89
N TYR A 108 0.99 -2.82 17.68
CA TYR A 108 0.22 -4.00 17.23
C TYR A 108 1.04 -5.30 17.27
N ARG A 109 2.32 -5.25 16.85
CA ARG A 109 3.30 -6.33 17.01
C ARG A 109 4.57 -5.78 17.67
N PRO A 110 5.26 -6.55 18.54
CA PRO A 110 6.35 -6.01 19.38
C PRO A 110 7.52 -5.37 18.64
N HIS A 111 7.78 -5.77 17.39
CA HIS A 111 8.88 -5.25 16.58
C HIS A 111 8.52 -4.02 15.75
N LEU A 112 7.23 -3.64 15.68
CA LEU A 112 6.79 -2.51 14.89
C LEU A 112 7.06 -1.19 15.61
N PRO A 113 7.36 -0.11 14.86
CA PRO A 113 7.63 1.21 15.43
C PRO A 113 6.40 1.78 16.13
N HIS A 114 6.63 2.43 17.27
CA HIS A 114 5.62 3.05 18.13
C HIS A 114 6.26 4.20 18.92
N PRO A 115 5.53 5.31 19.20
CA PRO A 115 4.13 5.57 18.89
C PRO A 115 3.87 6.08 17.46
N VAL A 116 4.89 6.11 16.61
CA VAL A 116 4.78 6.62 15.23
C VAL A 116 5.20 5.52 14.28
N SER A 117 4.40 5.28 13.25
CA SER A 117 4.79 4.45 12.11
C SER A 117 4.39 5.08 10.78
N TYR A 118 4.86 4.48 9.68
CA TYR A 118 4.53 4.90 8.33
C TYR A 118 4.05 3.72 7.49
N TRP A 119 2.98 3.96 6.75
CA TRP A 119 2.43 3.06 5.74
C TRP A 119 2.87 3.57 4.38
N ALA A 120 3.99 3.03 3.90
CA ALA A 120 4.65 3.45 2.68
C ALA A 120 3.92 2.96 1.43
N ASN A 121 3.98 3.77 0.38
CA ASN A 121 3.43 3.46 -0.93
C ASN A 121 4.56 3.60 -1.95
N PHE A 122 4.71 2.58 -2.79
CA PHE A 122 5.68 2.55 -3.87
C PHE A 122 4.99 2.32 -5.21
N VAL A 123 5.66 2.71 -6.29
CA VAL A 123 5.35 2.25 -7.66
C VAL A 123 6.47 1.31 -8.08
N ALA A 124 6.13 0.18 -8.71
CA ALA A 124 7.12 -0.76 -9.21
C ALA A 124 6.62 -1.51 -10.45
N ASP A 125 7.55 -1.90 -11.33
CA ASP A 125 7.24 -2.81 -12.45
C ASP A 125 7.27 -4.26 -11.96
N VAL A 126 6.23 -5.02 -12.29
CA VAL A 126 6.08 -6.42 -11.90
C VAL A 126 5.70 -7.30 -13.07
N VAL A 127 5.90 -8.60 -12.89
CA VAL A 127 5.25 -9.66 -13.70
C VAL A 127 4.48 -10.58 -12.77
N ILE A 128 3.28 -11.00 -13.18
CA ILE A 128 2.51 -12.03 -12.47
C ILE A 128 2.94 -13.38 -13.04
N GLU A 129 3.52 -14.24 -12.19
CA GLU A 129 4.11 -15.51 -12.61
C GLU A 129 3.26 -16.72 -12.19
N GLN A 130 2.43 -16.55 -11.16
CA GLN A 130 1.63 -17.61 -10.56
C GLN A 130 0.39 -17.07 -9.86
N GLU A 131 -0.42 -17.97 -9.30
CA GLU A 131 -1.49 -17.61 -8.35
C GLU A 131 -0.88 -17.13 -7.01
N PRO A 132 -1.60 -16.27 -6.25
CA PRO A 132 -1.18 -15.86 -4.91
C PRO A 132 -0.94 -17.07 -4.02
N THR A 133 0.12 -17.05 -3.20
CA THR A 133 0.45 -18.19 -2.35
C THR A 133 -0.44 -18.32 -1.11
N ASN A 134 -1.13 -17.23 -0.71
CA ASN A 134 -2.12 -17.23 0.38
C ASN A 134 -1.65 -17.98 1.64
N PRO A 135 -0.63 -17.48 2.36
CA PRO A 135 -0.19 -18.11 3.61
C PRO A 135 -1.34 -18.18 4.63
N GLU A 136 -1.30 -19.18 5.53
CA GLU A 136 -2.39 -19.44 6.49
C GLU A 136 -2.66 -18.27 7.46
N ASP A 137 -1.63 -17.46 7.74
CA ASP A 137 -1.68 -16.30 8.63
C ASP A 137 -1.78 -14.95 7.90
N GLY A 138 -1.89 -14.97 6.56
CA GLY A 138 -2.06 -13.79 5.72
C GLY A 138 -3.50 -13.57 5.23
N GLU A 139 -3.67 -12.51 4.43
CA GLU A 139 -4.94 -12.25 3.75
C GLU A 139 -5.24 -13.35 2.72
N GLN A 140 -6.50 -13.78 2.67
CA GLN A 140 -6.93 -14.83 1.74
C GLN A 140 -7.41 -14.20 0.43
N VAL A 141 -6.47 -13.99 -0.48
CA VAL A 141 -6.73 -13.38 -1.80
C VAL A 141 -7.54 -14.35 -2.66
N THR A 142 -8.70 -13.86 -3.11
CA THR A 142 -9.62 -14.59 -3.98
C THR A 142 -9.68 -14.02 -5.39
N GLU A 143 -9.16 -12.81 -5.60
CA GLU A 143 -9.16 -12.12 -6.88
C GLU A 143 -7.86 -11.33 -7.08
N VAL A 144 -7.23 -11.48 -8.24
CA VAL A 144 -6.10 -10.67 -8.71
C VAL A 144 -6.46 -10.14 -10.09
N LEU A 145 -6.64 -8.83 -10.23
CA LEU A 145 -7.01 -8.17 -11.48
C LEU A 145 -5.89 -7.28 -11.99
N VAL A 146 -5.82 -7.15 -13.32
CA VAL A 146 -5.02 -6.12 -13.98
C VAL A 146 -5.98 -5.14 -14.65
N LEU A 147 -6.03 -3.91 -14.15
CA LEU A 147 -6.96 -2.89 -14.60
C LEU A 147 -6.22 -1.64 -15.09
N PRO A 148 -6.74 -0.91 -16.10
CA PRO A 148 -6.26 0.43 -16.41
C PRO A 148 -6.21 1.33 -15.15
N PRO A 149 -5.27 2.30 -15.05
CA PRO A 149 -5.09 3.08 -13.82
C PRO A 149 -6.37 3.72 -13.25
N ASP A 150 -7.23 4.30 -14.11
CA ASP A 150 -8.50 4.89 -13.67
C ASP A 150 -9.46 3.83 -13.12
N GLU A 151 -9.58 2.68 -13.79
CA GLU A 151 -10.43 1.56 -13.35
C GLU A 151 -9.90 0.89 -12.08
N ALA A 152 -8.57 0.83 -11.91
CA ALA A 152 -7.94 0.36 -10.68
C ALA A 152 -8.26 1.29 -9.50
N ALA A 153 -8.17 2.61 -9.70
CA ALA A 153 -8.53 3.59 -8.68
C ALA A 153 -10.02 3.47 -8.29
N ASP A 154 -10.91 3.35 -9.28
CA ASP A 154 -12.35 3.20 -9.05
C ASP A 154 -12.71 1.85 -8.38
N TYR A 155 -11.99 0.78 -8.71
CA TYR A 155 -12.13 -0.52 -8.04
C TYR A 155 -11.80 -0.39 -6.55
N LEU A 156 -10.69 0.27 -6.22
CA LEU A 156 -10.20 0.47 -4.85
C LEU A 156 -11.11 1.42 -4.04
N ASP A 157 -11.71 2.43 -4.67
CA ASP A 157 -12.69 3.31 -4.01
C ASP A 157 -13.98 2.58 -3.60
N GLY A 158 -14.26 1.42 -4.20
CA GLY A 158 -15.34 0.55 -3.78
C GLY A 158 -15.19 -0.01 -2.37
N GLN A 159 -14.02 0.11 -1.74
CA GLN A 159 -13.78 -0.25 -0.36
C GLN A 159 -14.24 0.87 0.60
N PRO A 160 -15.17 0.60 1.53
CA PRO A 160 -15.55 1.57 2.54
C PRO A 160 -14.35 2.03 3.38
N GLY A 161 -14.10 3.34 3.42
CA GLY A 161 -12.94 3.92 4.11
C GLY A 161 -11.59 3.63 3.42
N GLY A 162 -11.62 3.18 2.16
CA GLY A 162 -10.43 2.89 1.38
C GLY A 162 -9.57 4.13 1.15
N VAL A 163 -8.26 3.97 1.31
CA VAL A 163 -7.26 5.03 1.09
C VAL A 163 -6.42 4.83 -0.16
N MET A 164 -6.62 3.72 -0.89
CA MET A 164 -5.74 3.28 -1.97
C MET A 164 -6.10 3.84 -3.35
N GLY A 165 -7.37 4.16 -3.63
CA GLY A 165 -7.77 4.81 -4.89
C GLY A 165 -7.05 6.16 -5.11
N PRO A 166 -7.03 7.07 -4.12
CA PRO A 166 -6.25 8.31 -4.19
C PRO A 166 -4.74 8.09 -4.38
N ILE A 167 -4.18 6.97 -3.90
CA ILE A 167 -2.76 6.62 -4.11
C ILE A 167 -2.49 6.35 -5.59
N VAL A 168 -3.36 5.60 -6.27
CA VAL A 168 -3.24 5.36 -7.73
C VAL A 168 -3.37 6.67 -8.51
N ARG A 169 -4.32 7.53 -8.15
CA ARG A 169 -4.49 8.85 -8.80
C ARG A 169 -3.30 9.77 -8.57
N LEU A 170 -2.68 9.75 -7.39
CA LEU A 170 -1.43 10.46 -7.14
C LEU A 170 -0.28 9.91 -8.01
N ALA A 171 -0.20 8.59 -8.20
CA ALA A 171 0.79 8.00 -9.10
C ALA A 171 0.60 8.47 -10.56
N GLN A 172 -0.65 8.55 -11.04
CA GLN A 172 -0.98 9.09 -12.38
C GLN A 172 -0.57 10.56 -12.51
N ALA A 173 -0.94 11.40 -11.54
CA ALA A 173 -0.60 12.83 -11.55
C ALA A 173 0.92 13.07 -11.51
N ARG A 174 1.66 12.16 -10.87
CA ARG A 174 3.14 12.13 -10.87
C ARG A 174 3.75 11.49 -12.11
N GLN A 175 2.96 11.06 -13.09
CA GLN A 175 3.37 10.39 -14.32
C GLN A 175 4.19 9.12 -14.06
N LEU A 176 3.84 8.41 -12.99
CA LEU A 176 4.46 7.15 -12.63
C LEU A 176 3.70 5.94 -13.17
N VAL A 177 2.45 6.10 -13.61
CA VAL A 177 1.60 5.06 -14.22
C VAL A 177 0.81 5.61 -15.40
#